data_AF-A0A7V5VZC3-F1
#
_entry.id   AF-A0A7V5VZC3-F1
#
_cell.length_a   1.000
_cell.length_b   1.000
_cell.length_c   1.000
_cell.angle_alpha   90.00
_cell.angle_beta   90.00
_cell.angle_gamma   90.00
#
_symmetry.space_group_name_H-M   'P 1'
#
loop_
_entity.id
_entity.type
_entity.pdbx_description
1 polymer ?
#
loop_
_entity_poly.entity_id
_entity_poly.type
_entity_poly.pdbx_seq_one_letter_code
_entity_poly.pdbx_strand_id
1 'polypeptide(L)'
;MEFPLTIASKVYIDTIKKGLDHISNKIWESFHNIPYNIYIKKGKPTLIFLVSHDFNKILNKISEKHLIEHIGIYFGFIFKGEFYLSLEGAEFIYYDLKKYLINKSKSVNLEDSDIFWKVLGLKRLIVSESASKSFMYGNNLKMEDIIKMIPEKLTFNRKDVVFILDSDMNFLGIGLIFKKISDKKKAEGSKSQIESKDAQIFIQNLVDYGYYIRRGF
;
A
#
# COMPACT_ATOMS: atom_id res chain seq x y z
N MET A 1 -17.25 22.89 -11.48
CA MET A 1 -18.10 22.65 -10.29
C MET A 1 -17.21 22.03 -9.24
N GLU A 2 -16.79 22.80 -8.23
CA GLU A 2 -15.97 22.28 -7.14
C GLU A 2 -16.86 21.52 -6.17
N PHE A 3 -16.50 20.27 -5.89
CA PHE A 3 -17.22 19.47 -4.92
C PHE A 3 -16.71 19.80 -3.52
N PRO A 4 -17.59 20.10 -2.55
CA PRO A 4 -17.16 20.45 -1.21
C PRO A 4 -16.50 19.23 -0.56
N LEU A 5 -15.39 19.49 0.14
CA LEU A 5 -14.80 18.50 1.00
C LEU A 5 -15.66 18.29 2.25
N THR A 6 -15.88 17.04 2.61
CA THR A 6 -16.69 16.66 3.78
C THR A 6 -16.04 15.52 4.54
N ILE A 7 -16.37 15.36 5.82
CA ILE A 7 -16.01 14.16 6.58
C ILE A 7 -16.66 12.94 5.89
N ALA A 8 -15.93 11.83 5.82
CA ALA A 8 -16.40 10.59 5.21
C ALA A 8 -17.66 10.07 5.93
N SER A 9 -18.71 9.76 5.16
CA SER A 9 -19.88 9.07 5.70
C SER A 9 -19.56 7.59 5.95
N LYS A 10 -20.42 6.92 6.73
CA LYS A 10 -20.29 5.48 7.02
C LYS A 10 -20.10 4.62 5.75
N VAL A 11 -20.81 4.94 4.67
CA VAL A 11 -20.70 4.21 3.39
C VAL A 11 -19.27 4.27 2.83
N TYR A 12 -18.65 5.45 2.83
CA TYR A 12 -17.28 5.62 2.35
C TYR A 12 -16.27 4.94 3.28
N ILE A 13 -16.49 5.05 4.60
CA ILE A 13 -15.68 4.38 5.61
C ILE A 13 -15.70 2.85 5.40
N ASP A 14 -16.89 2.27 5.19
CA ASP A 14 -17.04 0.84 4.93
C ASP A 14 -16.34 0.41 3.63
N THR A 15 -16.37 1.25 2.58
CA THR A 15 -15.63 1.00 1.33
C THR A 15 -14.12 1.05 1.53
N ILE A 16 -13.60 2.04 2.27
CA ILE A 16 -12.16 2.15 2.56
C ILE A 16 -11.71 0.94 3.38
N LYS A 17 -12.47 0.58 4.43
CA LYS A 17 -12.19 -0.59 5.25
C LYS A 17 -12.07 -1.86 4.41
N LYS A 18 -13.05 -2.15 3.55
CA LYS A 18 -13.02 -3.32 2.65
C LYS A 18 -11.78 -3.32 1.76
N GLY A 19 -11.38 -2.16 1.24
CA GLY A 19 -10.18 -2.04 0.43
C GLY A 19 -8.90 -2.33 1.23
N LEU A 20 -8.80 -1.83 2.46
CA LEU A 20 -7.67 -2.10 3.35
C LEU A 20 -7.63 -3.56 3.83
N ASP A 21 -8.78 -4.20 4.02
CA ASP A 21 -8.90 -5.61 4.39
C ASP A 21 -8.27 -6.54 3.33
N HIS A 22 -8.21 -6.11 2.05
CA HIS A 22 -7.47 -6.84 1.01
C HIS A 22 -5.95 -6.81 1.18
N ILE A 23 -5.42 -5.82 1.90
CA ILE A 23 -4.00 -5.72 2.25
C ILE A 23 -3.76 -6.42 3.58
N SER A 24 -4.48 -6.01 4.62
CA SER A 24 -4.52 -6.62 5.93
C SER A 24 -5.69 -6.04 6.74
N ASN A 25 -6.50 -6.92 7.33
CA ASN A 25 -7.62 -6.54 8.20
C ASN A 25 -7.18 -5.77 9.46
N LYS A 26 -5.92 -5.90 9.87
CA LYS A 26 -5.38 -5.24 11.06
C LYS A 26 -5.03 -3.75 10.82
N ILE A 27 -4.94 -3.32 9.57
CA ILE A 27 -4.69 -1.92 9.23
C ILE A 27 -5.84 -1.08 9.76
N TRP A 28 -7.08 -1.43 9.40
CA TRP A 28 -8.26 -0.68 9.83
C TRP A 28 -8.43 -0.67 11.35
N GLU A 29 -8.19 -1.79 12.02
CA GLU A 29 -8.21 -1.88 13.49
C GLU A 29 -7.25 -0.87 14.14
N SER A 30 -6.08 -0.68 13.53
CA SER A 30 -5.07 0.27 13.98
C SER A 30 -5.49 1.73 13.72
N PHE A 31 -6.26 1.98 12.67
CA PHE A 31 -6.81 3.31 12.33
C PHE A 31 -7.82 3.84 13.34
N HIS A 32 -8.56 2.97 14.06
CA HIS A 32 -9.58 3.44 15.02
C HIS A 32 -9.04 4.36 16.12
N ASN A 33 -7.72 4.37 16.33
CA ASN A 33 -7.08 5.13 17.39
C ASN A 33 -6.20 6.28 16.91
N ILE A 34 -5.97 6.44 15.61
CA ILE A 34 -5.08 7.50 15.13
C ILE A 34 -5.78 8.87 15.22
N PRO A 35 -5.04 9.96 15.51
CA PRO A 35 -5.60 11.29 15.63
C PRO A 35 -5.84 11.93 14.24
N TYR A 36 -6.54 11.22 13.35
CA TYR A 36 -6.83 11.67 12.00
C TYR A 36 -8.31 11.52 11.67
N ASN A 37 -8.84 12.54 11.00
CA ASN A 37 -10.14 12.53 10.38
C ASN A 37 -10.01 12.12 8.90
N ILE A 38 -10.95 11.31 8.41
CA ILE A 38 -11.04 10.96 6.98
C ILE A 38 -11.96 11.95 6.30
N TYR A 39 -11.40 12.72 5.38
CA TYR A 39 -12.13 13.65 4.52
C TYR A 39 -12.23 13.11 3.10
N ILE A 40 -13.32 13.47 2.41
CA ILE A 40 -13.58 13.09 1.03
C ILE A 40 -13.83 14.31 0.17
N LYS A 41 -13.21 14.34 -1.02
CA LYS A 41 -13.57 15.23 -2.12
C LYS A 41 -14.40 14.42 -3.11
N LYS A 42 -15.71 14.67 -3.13
CA LYS A 42 -16.59 13.96 -4.07
C LYS A 42 -16.17 14.27 -5.50
N GLY A 43 -16.22 13.27 -6.37
CA GLY A 43 -15.75 13.40 -7.73
C GLY A 43 -15.76 12.04 -8.43
N LYS A 44 -15.21 12.01 -9.65
CA LYS A 44 -14.98 10.78 -10.42
C LYS A 44 -13.52 10.77 -10.88
N PRO A 45 -12.58 10.28 -10.05
CA PRO A 45 -12.77 9.53 -8.81
C PRO A 45 -13.07 10.40 -7.56
N THR A 46 -13.57 9.78 -6.49
CA THR A 46 -13.74 10.44 -5.17
C THR A 46 -12.43 10.33 -4.41
N LEU A 47 -11.82 11.46 -4.06
CA LEU A 47 -10.50 11.48 -3.40
C LEU A 47 -10.64 11.41 -1.89
N ILE A 48 -9.70 10.73 -1.23
CA ILE A 48 -9.68 10.49 0.22
C ILE A 48 -8.44 11.16 0.81
N PHE A 49 -8.62 11.90 1.89
CA PHE A 49 -7.55 12.58 2.60
C PHE A 49 -7.59 12.26 4.09
N LEU A 50 -6.43 12.02 4.70
CA LEU A 50 -6.28 11.96 6.16
C LEU A 50 -5.82 13.32 6.67
N VAL A 51 -6.53 13.88 7.64
CA VAL A 51 -6.18 15.18 8.21
C VAL A 51 -6.03 15.04 9.72
N SER A 52 -4.87 15.46 10.25
CA SER A 52 -4.62 15.41 11.70
C SER A 52 -5.67 16.23 12.46
N HIS A 53 -6.09 15.72 13.62
CA HIS A 53 -6.99 16.43 14.54
C HIS A 53 -6.43 17.79 14.99
N ASP A 54 -5.12 17.98 14.96
CA ASP A 54 -4.47 19.24 15.30
C ASP A 54 -4.91 20.38 14.36
N PHE A 55 -5.27 20.04 13.11
CA PHE A 55 -5.74 21.01 12.14
C PHE A 55 -7.24 21.34 12.28
N ASN A 56 -8.02 20.64 13.11
CA ASN A 56 -9.47 20.88 13.23
C ASN A 56 -9.80 22.34 13.62
N LYS A 57 -8.97 22.96 14.48
CA LYS A 57 -9.15 24.37 14.88
C LYS A 57 -8.90 25.34 13.72
N ILE A 58 -7.97 25.01 12.83
CA ILE A 58 -7.60 25.83 11.67
C ILE A 58 -8.66 25.63 10.57
N LEU A 59 -9.09 24.39 10.33
CA LEU A 59 -10.15 24.05 9.38
C LEU A 59 -11.46 24.80 9.61
N ASN A 60 -11.84 24.99 10.88
CA ASN A 60 -13.06 25.72 11.22
C ASN A 60 -12.96 27.23 10.97
N LYS A 61 -11.74 27.77 10.80
CA LYS A 61 -11.49 29.20 10.55
C LYS A 61 -11.25 29.52 9.09
N ILE A 62 -10.95 28.52 8.29
CA ILE A 62 -10.69 28.67 6.86
C ILE A 62 -12.03 28.59 6.11
N SER A 63 -12.38 29.67 5.40
CA SER A 63 -13.54 29.71 4.49
C SER A 63 -13.37 28.80 3.28
N GLU A 64 -12.12 28.58 2.85
CA GLU A 64 -11.75 27.88 1.63
C GLU A 64 -11.37 26.42 1.87
N LYS A 65 -12.35 25.52 1.68
CA LYS A 65 -12.19 24.08 1.94
C LYS A 65 -11.21 23.36 0.99
N HIS A 66 -10.74 24.00 -0.09
CA HIS A 66 -9.72 23.41 -0.97
C HIS A 66 -8.35 23.29 -0.27
N LEU A 67 -8.10 24.08 0.78
CA LEU A 67 -6.86 24.02 1.57
C LEU A 67 -6.63 22.67 2.23
N ILE A 68 -7.66 21.83 2.36
CA ILE A 68 -7.53 20.48 2.91
C ILE A 68 -6.70 19.56 2.03
N GLU A 69 -6.74 19.76 0.71
CA GLU A 69 -5.86 19.04 -0.23
C GLU A 69 -4.38 19.34 0.02
N HIS A 70 -4.09 20.47 0.67
CA HIS A 70 -2.74 20.92 0.99
C HIS A 70 -2.30 20.61 2.43
N ILE A 71 -3.24 20.39 3.35
CA ILE A 71 -2.93 20.08 4.76
C ILE A 71 -3.13 18.60 5.13
N GLY A 72 -3.82 17.84 4.28
CA GLY A 72 -4.08 16.42 4.47
C GLY A 72 -3.11 15.55 3.68
N ILE A 73 -2.99 14.30 4.11
CA ILE A 73 -2.29 13.25 3.36
C ILE A 73 -3.28 12.68 2.36
N TYR A 74 -2.94 12.72 1.07
CA TYR A 74 -3.73 12.05 0.04
C TYR A 74 -3.65 10.53 0.27
N PHE A 75 -4.74 9.94 0.77
CA PHE A 75 -4.74 8.54 1.21
C PHE A 75 -5.08 7.56 0.09
N GLY A 76 -5.74 8.04 -0.96
CA GLY A 76 -6.23 7.21 -2.04
C GLY A 76 -7.52 7.74 -2.61
N PHE A 77 -8.21 6.90 -3.36
CA PHE A 77 -9.44 7.29 -4.03
C PHE A 77 -10.42 6.13 -4.13
N ILE A 78 -11.69 6.46 -4.30
CA ILE A 78 -12.75 5.51 -4.61
C ILE A 78 -13.17 5.70 -6.07
N PHE A 79 -13.11 4.63 -6.83
CA PHE A 79 -13.54 4.59 -8.22
C PHE A 79 -14.38 3.34 -8.46
N LYS A 80 -15.56 3.51 -9.07
CA LYS A 80 -16.52 2.42 -9.33
C LYS A 80 -16.86 1.57 -8.09
N GLY A 81 -16.91 2.19 -6.91
CA GLY A 81 -17.26 1.53 -5.64
C GLY A 81 -16.11 0.79 -4.95
N GLU A 82 -14.90 0.83 -5.51
CA GLU A 82 -13.71 0.20 -4.95
C GLU A 82 -12.73 1.26 -4.45
N PHE A 83 -12.05 0.98 -3.34
CA PHE A 83 -10.99 1.81 -2.78
C PHE A 83 -9.63 1.41 -3.36
N TYR A 84 -8.86 2.42 -3.76
CA TYR A 84 -7.51 2.31 -4.28
C TYR A 84 -6.58 3.14 -3.39
N LEU A 85 -5.62 2.48 -2.75
CA LEU A 85 -4.63 3.11 -1.88
C LEU A 85 -3.62 3.90 -2.73
N SER A 86 -3.32 5.14 -2.34
CA SER A 86 -2.25 5.94 -2.97
C SER A 86 -0.86 5.53 -2.44
N LEU A 87 0.21 6.05 -3.05
CA LEU A 87 1.56 5.85 -2.52
C LEU A 87 1.73 6.53 -1.17
N GLU A 88 1.24 7.76 -1.01
CA GLU A 88 1.32 8.51 0.24
C GLU A 88 0.50 7.85 1.35
N GLY A 89 -0.65 7.25 0.99
CA GLY A 89 -1.44 6.46 1.93
C GLY A 89 -0.72 5.18 2.37
N ALA A 90 0.00 4.53 1.47
CA ALA A 90 0.83 3.38 1.78
C ALA A 90 2.03 3.76 2.65
N GLU A 91 2.70 4.86 2.32
CA GLU A 91 3.79 5.43 3.11
C GLU A 91 3.31 5.77 4.54
N PHE A 92 2.16 6.42 4.66
CA PHE A 92 1.55 6.71 5.96
C PHE A 92 1.29 5.44 6.78
N ILE A 93 0.76 4.38 6.15
CA ILE A 93 0.56 3.07 6.80
C ILE A 93 1.91 2.48 7.24
N TYR A 94 2.96 2.66 6.45
CA TYR A 94 4.28 2.13 6.75
C TYR A 94 4.97 2.92 7.88
N TYR A 95 5.14 4.22 7.75
CA TYR A 95 5.92 5.02 8.71
C TYR A 95 5.09 5.61 9.85
N ASP A 96 4.06 6.38 9.55
CA ASP A 96 3.33 7.17 10.54
C ASP A 96 2.46 6.30 11.45
N LEU A 97 1.73 5.33 10.87
CA LEU A 97 0.93 4.40 11.66
C LEU A 97 1.83 3.55 12.56
N LYS A 98 2.98 3.09 12.06
CA LYS A 98 3.99 2.42 12.89
C LYS A 98 4.46 3.30 14.03
N LYS A 99 4.87 4.54 13.75
CA LYS A 99 5.36 5.50 14.76
C LYS A 99 4.30 5.76 15.82
N TYR A 100 3.04 5.92 15.41
CA TYR A 100 1.92 6.08 16.33
C TYR A 100 1.75 4.87 17.26
N LEU A 101 1.77 3.66 16.71
CA LEU A 101 1.65 2.41 17.48
C LEU A 101 2.82 2.22 18.46
N ILE A 102 4.05 2.56 18.05
CA ILE A 102 5.24 2.57 18.92
C ILE A 102 5.00 3.49 20.12
N ASN A 103 4.63 4.74 19.86
CA ASN A 103 4.46 5.75 20.91
C ASN A 103 3.34 5.39 21.90
N LYS A 104 2.26 4.76 21.41
CA LYS A 104 1.15 4.31 22.25
C LYS A 104 1.53 3.13 23.15
N SER A 105 2.42 2.26 22.69
CA SER A 105 2.68 0.99 23.37
C SER A 105 3.49 1.12 24.67
N LYS A 106 4.16 2.27 24.92
CA LYS A 106 4.91 2.68 26.15
C LYS A 106 5.86 1.66 26.80
N SER A 107 5.94 0.42 26.32
CA SER A 107 6.52 -0.75 27.01
C SER A 107 7.16 -1.75 26.04
N VAL A 108 7.27 -1.41 24.75
CA VAL A 108 7.92 -2.27 23.75
C VAL A 108 9.29 -1.70 23.47
N ASN A 109 10.34 -2.47 23.75
CA ASN A 109 11.70 -2.13 23.34
C ASN A 109 11.71 -1.94 21.83
N LEU A 110 12.16 -0.76 21.40
CA LEU A 110 12.24 -0.31 20.00
C LEU A 110 13.05 -1.24 19.09
N GLU A 111 13.90 -2.09 19.67
CA GLU A 111 14.75 -3.04 18.95
C GLU A 111 13.94 -4.14 18.25
N ASP A 112 12.73 -4.47 18.73
CA ASP A 112 11.84 -5.44 18.10
C ASP A 112 10.95 -4.79 17.04
N SER A 113 11.58 -4.16 16.04
CA SER A 113 10.88 -3.51 14.92
C SER A 113 9.90 -4.43 14.19
N ASP A 114 10.10 -5.75 14.26
CA ASP A 114 9.24 -6.77 13.65
C ASP A 114 7.91 -7.03 14.37
N ILE A 115 7.79 -6.68 15.66
CA ILE A 115 6.51 -6.81 16.40
C ILE A 115 5.44 -5.93 15.76
N PHE A 116 5.78 -4.70 15.38
CA PHE A 116 4.83 -3.75 14.81
C PHE A 116 4.26 -4.21 13.47
N TRP A 117 5.11 -4.76 12.61
CA TRP A 117 4.66 -5.26 11.32
C TRP A 117 3.79 -6.51 11.45
N LYS A 118 4.03 -7.34 12.48
CA LYS A 118 3.14 -8.46 12.85
C LYS A 118 1.77 -7.95 13.36
N VAL A 119 1.77 -6.82 14.09
CA VAL A 119 0.54 -6.14 14.54
C VAL A 119 -0.23 -5.60 13.35
N LEU A 120 0.41 -4.99 12.35
CA LEU A 120 -0.28 -4.53 11.15
C LEU A 120 -0.57 -5.66 10.14
N GLY A 121 0.04 -6.84 10.30
CA GLY A 121 -0.10 -7.96 9.37
C GLY A 121 0.44 -7.66 7.97
N LEU A 122 1.37 -6.72 7.84
CA LEU A 122 1.89 -6.32 6.53
C LEU A 122 2.89 -7.33 6.00
N LYS A 123 2.68 -7.71 4.75
CA LYS A 123 3.58 -8.55 3.96
C LYS A 123 4.61 -7.64 3.30
N ARG A 124 5.90 -7.96 3.47
CA ARG A 124 7.01 -7.12 3.00
C ARG A 124 8.00 -7.95 2.20
N LEU A 125 8.56 -7.35 1.16
CA LEU A 125 9.63 -7.92 0.36
C LEU A 125 10.82 -6.96 0.36
N ILE A 126 11.97 -7.44 0.82
CA ILE A 126 13.25 -6.74 0.71
C ILE A 126 13.89 -7.20 -0.59
N VAL A 127 14.25 -6.26 -1.45
CA VAL A 127 14.80 -6.54 -2.76
C VAL A 127 16.26 -6.10 -2.86
N SER A 128 16.98 -6.65 -3.84
CA SER A 128 18.36 -6.23 -4.12
C SER A 128 18.45 -4.78 -4.61
N GLU A 129 19.65 -4.20 -4.58
CA GLU A 129 19.86 -2.82 -5.07
C GLU A 129 19.48 -2.68 -6.55
N SER A 130 19.85 -3.65 -7.39
CA SER A 130 19.49 -3.66 -8.81
C SER A 130 17.98 -3.76 -9.02
N ALA A 131 17.32 -4.62 -8.24
CA ALA A 131 15.88 -4.78 -8.24
C ALA A 131 15.15 -3.52 -7.73
N SER A 132 15.68 -2.86 -6.69
CA SER A 132 15.14 -1.60 -6.15
C SER A 132 15.10 -0.53 -7.24
N LYS A 133 16.22 -0.32 -7.94
CA LYS A 133 16.30 0.62 -9.07
C LYS A 133 15.30 0.25 -10.15
N SER A 134 15.26 -1.03 -10.56
CA SER A 134 14.34 -1.52 -11.58
C SER A 134 12.88 -1.28 -11.20
N PHE A 135 12.49 -1.57 -9.95
CA PHE A 135 11.16 -1.34 -9.43
C PHE A 135 10.78 0.15 -9.45
N MET A 136 11.70 1.03 -9.06
CA MET A 136 11.57 2.49 -9.16
C MET A 136 11.54 3.02 -10.61
N TYR A 137 11.66 2.17 -11.63
CA TYR A 137 11.37 2.52 -13.03
C TYR A 137 10.01 1.96 -13.50
N GLY A 138 9.20 1.41 -12.60
CA GLY A 138 7.90 0.82 -12.93
C GLY A 138 7.98 -0.65 -13.35
N ASN A 139 9.14 -1.31 -13.23
CA ASN A 139 9.28 -2.71 -13.62
C ASN A 139 8.71 -3.66 -12.57
N ASN A 140 8.23 -4.81 -13.04
CA ASN A 140 7.84 -5.93 -12.17
C ASN A 140 9.07 -6.64 -11.62
N LEU A 141 8.91 -7.29 -10.47
CA LEU A 141 9.95 -8.11 -9.86
C LEU A 141 9.70 -9.59 -10.09
N LYS A 142 10.78 -10.35 -10.12
CA LYS A 142 10.80 -11.81 -10.08
C LYS A 142 11.17 -12.29 -8.69
N MET A 143 11.05 -13.59 -8.46
CA MET A 143 11.45 -14.20 -7.19
C MET A 143 12.95 -14.05 -6.89
N GLU A 144 13.81 -14.08 -7.92
CA GLU A 144 15.26 -13.90 -7.80
C GLU A 144 15.67 -12.49 -7.35
N ASP A 145 14.78 -11.51 -7.50
CA ASP A 145 15.00 -10.13 -7.08
C ASP A 145 14.80 -9.94 -5.56
N ILE A 146 14.15 -10.89 -4.89
CA ILE A 146 13.80 -10.82 -3.47
C ILE A 146 14.92 -11.41 -2.63
N ILE A 147 15.51 -10.57 -1.78
CA ILE A 147 16.52 -10.98 -0.78
C ILE A 147 15.82 -11.63 0.43
N LYS A 148 14.75 -11.00 0.93
CA LYS A 148 14.07 -11.46 2.14
C LYS A 148 12.57 -11.17 2.07
N MET A 149 11.79 -12.10 2.60
CA MET A 149 10.34 -11.98 2.75
C MET A 149 10.03 -11.81 4.22
N ILE A 150 9.08 -10.94 4.55
CA ILE A 150 8.63 -10.77 5.93
C ILE A 150 7.10 -10.83 5.99
N PRO A 151 6.53 -11.75 6.80
CA PRO A 151 7.20 -12.80 7.60
C PRO A 151 7.99 -13.81 6.75
N GLU A 152 9.03 -14.44 7.31
CA GLU A 152 9.91 -15.38 6.57
C GLU A 152 9.15 -16.59 5.97
N LYS A 153 8.05 -16.99 6.60
CA LYS A 153 7.15 -18.04 6.12
C LYS A 153 5.98 -17.48 5.30
N LEU A 154 6.20 -16.41 4.54
CA LEU A 154 5.15 -15.82 3.73
C LEU A 154 4.70 -16.81 2.64
N THR A 155 3.47 -17.28 2.74
CA THR A 155 2.83 -18.03 1.64
C THR A 155 2.38 -17.04 0.58
N PHE A 156 2.86 -17.20 -0.66
CA PHE A 156 2.43 -16.42 -1.81
C PHE A 156 1.01 -16.80 -2.22
N ASN A 157 0.00 -16.16 -1.63
CA ASN A 157 -1.34 -16.27 -2.17
C ASN A 157 -1.47 -15.32 -3.36
N ARG A 158 -2.14 -15.80 -4.41
CA ARG A 158 -2.39 -14.98 -5.60
C ARG A 158 -3.19 -13.74 -5.16
N LYS A 159 -2.78 -12.57 -5.65
CA LYS A 159 -3.35 -11.25 -5.33
C LYS A 159 -3.02 -10.73 -3.92
N ASP A 160 -2.05 -11.32 -3.23
CA ASP A 160 -1.52 -10.69 -2.03
C ASP A 160 -0.84 -9.36 -2.38
N VAL A 161 -1.16 -8.32 -1.63
CA VAL A 161 -0.51 -7.02 -1.69
C VAL A 161 0.71 -7.03 -0.77
N VAL A 162 1.86 -6.55 -1.26
CA VAL A 162 3.14 -6.55 -0.56
C VAL A 162 3.78 -5.16 -0.61
N PHE A 163 4.42 -4.78 0.49
CA PHE A 163 5.24 -3.58 0.59
C PHE A 163 6.65 -3.91 0.14
N ILE A 164 7.17 -3.15 -0.83
CA ILE A 164 8.50 -3.36 -1.39
C ILE A 164 9.48 -2.42 -0.70
N LEU A 165 10.57 -2.99 -0.20
CA LEU A 165 11.62 -2.30 0.54
C LEU A 165 12.98 -2.52 -0.12
N ASP A 166 13.87 -1.55 -0.03
CA ASP A 166 15.29 -1.76 -0.35
C ASP A 166 16.02 -2.52 0.78
N SER A 167 17.32 -2.76 0.59
CA SER A 167 18.19 -3.41 1.59
C SER A 167 18.33 -2.64 2.91
N ASP A 168 18.09 -1.33 2.88
CA ASP A 168 18.15 -0.44 4.04
C ASP A 168 16.78 -0.28 4.72
N MET A 169 15.79 -1.07 4.32
CA MET A 169 14.41 -1.08 4.83
C MET A 169 13.59 0.17 4.51
N ASN A 170 14.03 0.98 3.55
CA ASN A 170 13.26 2.11 3.04
C ASN A 170 12.13 1.60 2.16
N PHE A 171 10.94 2.15 2.37
CA PHE A 171 9.78 1.90 1.52
C PHE A 171 10.01 2.40 0.10
N LEU A 172 9.71 1.55 -0.90
CA LEU A 172 9.83 1.87 -2.32
C LEU A 172 8.47 1.99 -3.02
N GLY A 173 7.48 1.25 -2.53
CA GLY A 173 6.15 1.18 -3.13
C GLY A 173 5.41 -0.12 -2.83
N ILE A 174 4.35 -0.38 -3.59
CA ILE A 174 3.47 -1.54 -3.40
C ILE A 174 3.51 -2.45 -4.62
N GLY A 175 3.61 -3.75 -4.37
CA GLY A 175 3.50 -4.80 -5.36
C GLY A 175 2.29 -5.72 -5.15
N LEU A 176 1.89 -6.41 -6.21
CA LEU A 176 0.89 -7.48 -6.19
C LEU A 176 1.51 -8.80 -6.58
N ILE A 177 1.37 -9.82 -5.74
CA ILE A 177 1.83 -11.18 -6.04
C ILE A 177 0.94 -11.78 -7.13
N PHE A 178 1.55 -12.13 -8.26
CA PHE A 178 0.90 -12.74 -9.40
C PHE A 178 1.58 -14.07 -9.77
N LYS A 179 0.76 -15.11 -9.98
CA LYS A 179 1.23 -16.42 -10.45
C LYS A 179 0.84 -16.57 -11.91
N LYS A 180 1.83 -16.50 -12.81
CA LYS A 180 1.63 -16.73 -14.24
C LYS A 180 1.86 -18.21 -14.53
N ILE A 181 0.83 -18.87 -15.02
CA ILE A 181 0.96 -20.24 -15.51
C ILE A 181 1.61 -20.14 -16.89
N SER A 182 2.82 -20.66 -17.04
CA SER A 182 3.43 -20.79 -18.35
C SER A 182 2.95 -22.08 -19.00
N ASP A 183 2.34 -21.98 -20.18
CA ASP A 183 2.17 -23.12 -21.06
C ASP A 183 3.49 -23.28 -21.82
N LYS A 184 4.36 -24.21 -21.38
CA LYS A 184 5.49 -24.65 -22.20
C LYS A 184 4.89 -25.34 -23.44
N LYS A 185 4.84 -24.65 -24.58
CA LYS A 185 4.60 -25.30 -25.87
C LYS A 185 5.85 -26.12 -26.19
N LYS A 186 5.73 -27.46 -26.19
CA LYS A 186 6.76 -28.34 -26.77
C LYS A 186 6.89 -27.98 -28.25
N ALA A 187 8.12 -27.73 -28.69
CA ALA A 187 8.43 -27.70 -30.12
C ALA A 187 7.98 -29.03 -30.75
N GLU A 188 7.37 -28.93 -31.93
CA GLU A 188 6.68 -30.00 -32.64
C GLU A 188 7.57 -31.23 -32.80
N GLY A 189 7.08 -32.41 -32.38
CA GLY A 189 7.68 -33.69 -32.78
C GLY A 189 7.58 -34.86 -31.80
N SER A 190 7.19 -34.67 -30.53
CA SER A 190 7.18 -35.78 -29.56
C SER A 190 5.83 -35.93 -28.86
N LYS A 191 5.28 -37.15 -28.94
CA LYS A 191 4.00 -37.59 -28.39
C LYS A 191 3.78 -37.10 -26.96
N SER A 192 2.56 -36.62 -26.75
CA SER A 192 2.03 -35.95 -25.58
C SER A 192 2.25 -36.69 -24.25
N GLN A 193 3.21 -36.21 -23.46
CA GLN A 193 3.11 -36.16 -22.00
C GLN A 193 3.08 -34.67 -21.61
N ILE A 194 1.95 -34.25 -21.04
CA ILE A 194 1.75 -32.92 -20.46
C ILE A 194 2.56 -32.91 -19.16
N GLU A 195 3.82 -32.48 -19.23
CA GLU A 195 4.64 -32.26 -18.04
C GLU A 195 4.11 -31.02 -17.29
N SER A 196 4.22 -31.08 -15.97
CA SER A 196 3.69 -30.12 -15.00
C SER A 196 3.94 -28.66 -15.42
N LYS A 197 2.89 -27.84 -15.42
CA LYS A 197 3.00 -26.40 -15.69
C LYS A 197 3.82 -25.73 -14.58
N ASP A 198 5.05 -25.36 -14.89
CA ASP A 198 5.85 -24.50 -14.01
C ASP A 198 5.17 -23.13 -13.95
N ALA A 199 4.64 -22.82 -12.77
CA ALA A 199 3.95 -21.58 -12.54
C ALA A 199 4.94 -20.58 -11.93
N GLN A 200 5.27 -19.56 -12.72
CA GLN A 200 6.24 -18.56 -12.33
C GLN A 200 5.55 -17.47 -11.51
N ILE A 201 6.14 -17.16 -10.35
CA ILE A 201 5.66 -16.09 -9.48
C ILE A 201 6.39 -14.81 -9.87
N PHE A 202 5.61 -13.74 -10.03
CA PHE A 202 6.08 -12.39 -10.25
C PHE A 202 5.38 -11.44 -9.30
N ILE A 203 5.97 -10.29 -9.07
CA ILE A 203 5.42 -9.23 -8.25
C ILE A 203 5.19 -8.06 -9.19
N GLN A 204 3.92 -7.84 -9.49
CA GLN A 204 3.50 -6.75 -10.35
C GLN A 204 3.66 -5.44 -9.58
N ASN A 205 4.37 -4.47 -10.16
CA ASN A 205 4.43 -3.12 -9.60
C ASN A 205 3.04 -2.46 -9.72
N LEU A 206 2.45 -2.06 -8.59
CA LEU A 206 1.21 -1.30 -8.56
C LEU A 206 1.48 0.21 -8.52
N VAL A 207 2.38 0.63 -7.64
CA VAL A 207 2.83 2.02 -7.49
C VAL A 207 4.21 2.06 -6.84
N ASP A 208 5.07 2.97 -7.29
CA ASP A 208 6.44 3.18 -6.81
C ASP A 208 6.79 4.67 -6.69
N TYR A 209 7.75 5.02 -5.83
CA TYR A 209 8.24 6.41 -5.69
C TYR A 209 8.82 7.01 -6.96
N GLY A 210 9.35 6.17 -7.86
CA GLY A 210 9.85 6.64 -9.13
C GLY A 210 8.76 7.31 -9.98
N TYR A 211 7.47 7.05 -9.71
CA TYR A 211 6.37 7.80 -10.31
C TYR A 211 6.51 9.32 -10.14
N TYR A 212 6.91 9.77 -8.94
CA TYR A 212 7.09 11.19 -8.63
C TYR A 212 8.37 11.73 -9.25
N ILE A 213 9.47 10.98 -9.13
CA ILE A 213 10.79 11.39 -9.66
C ILE A 213 10.74 11.55 -11.19
N ARG A 214 10.09 10.62 -11.90
CA ARG A 214 9.97 10.66 -13.37
C ARG A 214 9.09 11.80 -13.88
N ARG A 215 8.20 12.34 -13.03
CA ARG A 215 7.28 13.42 -13.40
C ARG A 215 7.81 14.83 -13.09
N GLY A 216 8.98 14.93 -12.47
CA GLY A 216 9.67 16.21 -12.25
C GLY A 216 8.89 17.15 -11.33
N PHE A 217 8.40 16.63 -10.21
CA PHE A 217 7.94 17.48 -9.10
C PHE A 217 9.09 18.32 -8.53
#